data_AF-A0A822ADR1-F1
#
_entry.id   AF-A0A822ADR1-F1
#
_cell.length_a   1.000
_cell.length_b   1.000
_cell.length_c   1.000
_cell.angle_alpha   90.00
_cell.angle_beta   90.00
_cell.angle_gamma   90.00
#
_symmetry.space_group_name_H-M   'P 1'
#
loop_
_entity.id
_entity.type
_entity.pdbx_description
1 polymer ?
#
loop_
_entity_poly.entity_id
_entity_poly.type
_entity_poly.pdbx_seq_one_letter_code
_entity_poly.pdbx_strand_id
1 'polypeptide(L)'
;MEQLESLIYLDCVFRELLRFVPPALGTLRTLVADDQLPSTGAYLSKGDQVAIPFYNIHRDQRYCLGPMDPEQFHPERYLIDDNNDNSKIAFLTFGGGHRQCLGQDFARLELKAIFARIMQHVTFGDGGPILNAGGYKQTDTILPKHIGVTIILD
;
A
#
# COMPACT_ATOMS: atom_id res chain seq x y z
N MET A 1 -6.63 -8.48 21.38
CA MET A 1 -5.52 -8.49 20.41
C MET A 1 -5.51 -9.79 19.62
N GLU A 2 -5.54 -10.94 20.29
CA GLU A 2 -5.60 -12.28 19.67
C GLU A 2 -6.71 -12.46 18.60
N GLN A 3 -7.93 -11.98 18.88
CA GLN A 3 -9.04 -11.99 17.90
C GLN A 3 -8.78 -11.13 16.65
N LEU A 4 -8.04 -10.02 16.78
CA LEU A 4 -7.69 -9.20 15.61
C LEU A 4 -6.56 -9.86 14.84
N GLU A 5 -5.59 -10.46 15.52
CA GLU A 5 -4.49 -11.20 14.89
C GLU A 5 -5.01 -12.35 14.02
N SER A 6 -6.05 -13.07 14.45
CA SER A 6 -6.67 -14.14 13.67
C SER A 6 -7.37 -13.69 12.37
N LEU A 7 -7.59 -12.38 12.16
CA LEU A 7 -8.20 -11.84 10.93
C LEU A 7 -7.17 -11.76 9.79
N ILE A 8 -6.70 -12.92 9.33
CA ILE A 8 -5.64 -13.05 8.31
C ILE A 8 -6.08 -12.46 6.97
N TYR A 9 -7.29 -12.78 6.51
CA TYR A 9 -7.78 -12.28 5.23
C TYR A 9 -7.97 -10.76 5.23
N LEU A 10 -8.39 -10.18 6.36
CA LEU A 10 -8.50 -8.72 6.50
C LEU A 10 -7.13 -8.03 6.39
N ASP A 11 -6.06 -8.66 6.90
CA ASP A 11 -4.70 -8.17 6.71
C ASP A 11 -4.28 -8.21 5.23
N CYS A 12 -4.64 -9.29 4.51
CA CYS A 12 -4.39 -9.42 3.07
C CYS A 12 -5.11 -8.31 2.28
N VAL A 13 -6.37 -8.04 2.60
CA VAL A 13 -7.17 -6.97 1.99
C VAL A 13 -6.51 -5.61 2.21
N PHE A 14 -6.05 -5.32 3.42
CA PHE A 14 -5.37 -4.04 3.69
C PHE A 14 -4.02 -3.92 3.02
N ARG A 15 -3.21 -4.98 3.00
CA ARG A 15 -1.94 -4.98 2.28
C ARG A 15 -2.16 -4.72 0.78
N GLU A 16 -3.16 -5.37 0.20
CA GLU A 16 -3.49 -5.15 -1.21
C GLU A 16 -4.03 -3.75 -1.46
N LEU A 17 -4.90 -3.23 -0.58
CA LEU A 17 -5.40 -1.86 -0.67
C LEU A 17 -4.25 -0.85 -0.63
N LEU A 18 -3.31 -1.02 0.29
CA LEU A 18 -2.17 -0.13 0.46
C LEU A 18 -1.12 -0.26 -0.66
N ARG A 19 -1.08 -1.38 -1.38
CA ARG A 19 -0.31 -1.55 -2.61
C ARG A 19 -1.03 -0.89 -3.80
N PHE A 20 -2.34 -1.09 -3.89
CA PHE A 20 -3.16 -0.63 -5.01
C PHE A 20 -3.35 0.88 -4.96
N VAL A 21 -3.69 1.45 -3.82
CA VAL A 21 -3.91 2.88 -3.62
C VAL A 21 -3.07 3.33 -2.41
N PRO A 22 -1.73 3.43 -2.56
CA PRO A 22 -0.88 3.81 -1.45
C PRO A 22 -1.18 5.26 -1.04
N PRO A 23 -1.34 5.57 0.26
CA PRO A 23 -1.55 6.95 0.70
C PRO A 23 -0.42 7.86 0.23
N ALA A 24 0.83 7.42 0.33
CA ALA A 24 1.99 8.13 -0.20
C ALA A 24 2.46 7.51 -1.53
N LEU A 25 2.57 8.31 -2.59
CA LEU A 25 3.01 7.84 -3.92
C LEU A 25 4.50 7.46 -3.97
N GLY A 26 5.28 7.97 -3.04
CA GLY A 26 6.72 7.79 -2.99
C GLY A 26 7.35 8.67 -1.93
N THR A 27 8.67 8.67 -1.91
CA THR A 27 9.43 9.54 -1.02
C THR A 27 10.68 10.05 -1.71
N LEU A 28 11.17 11.21 -1.28
CA LEU A 28 12.41 11.80 -1.75
C LEU A 28 13.49 11.67 -0.67
N ARG A 29 14.73 11.49 -1.11
CA ARG A 29 15.92 11.51 -0.26
C ARG A 29 16.93 12.47 -0.86
N THR A 30 17.52 13.33 -0.04
CA THR A 30 18.63 14.20 -0.45
C THR A 30 19.93 13.58 0.04
N LEU A 31 20.89 13.43 -0.87
CA LEU A 31 22.21 12.93 -0.53
C LEU A 31 22.96 13.93 0.34
N VAL A 32 23.57 13.43 1.42
CA VAL A 32 24.37 14.24 2.36
C VAL A 32 25.88 14.18 2.07
N ALA A 33 26.29 13.25 1.21
CA ALA A 33 27.64 13.05 0.70
C ALA A 33 27.56 12.44 -0.71
N ASP A 34 28.67 12.46 -1.45
CA ASP A 34 28.77 11.75 -2.72
C ASP A 34 28.63 10.24 -2.48
N ASP A 35 27.96 9.54 -3.40
CA ASP A 35 27.67 8.11 -3.29
C ASP A 35 27.55 7.46 -4.68
N GLN A 36 27.33 6.15 -4.72
CA GLN A 36 27.05 5.40 -5.94
C GLN A 36 25.83 4.50 -5.77
N LEU A 37 24.99 4.41 -6.80
CA LEU A 37 23.91 3.44 -6.83
C LEU A 37 24.47 2.01 -6.79
N PRO A 38 24.15 1.18 -5.78
CA PRO A 38 24.78 -0.13 -5.62
C PRO A 38 24.58 -1.08 -6.80
N SER A 39 23.44 -0.98 -7.50
CA SER A 39 23.09 -1.88 -8.60
C SER A 39 23.71 -1.50 -9.95
N THR A 40 24.04 -0.22 -10.17
CA THR A 40 24.52 0.29 -11.46
C THR A 40 25.91 0.93 -11.39
N GLY A 41 26.40 1.23 -10.19
CA GLY A 41 27.62 2.02 -9.97
C GLY A 41 27.48 3.49 -10.38
N ALA A 42 26.28 3.96 -10.71
CA ALA A 42 26.07 5.33 -11.15
C ALA A 42 26.41 6.31 -10.03
N TYR A 43 27.27 7.28 -10.32
CA TYR A 43 27.69 8.31 -9.38
C TYR A 43 26.53 9.25 -9.05
N LEU A 44 26.39 9.57 -7.76
CA LEU A 44 25.44 10.51 -7.22
C LEU A 44 26.21 11.55 -6.41
N SER A 45 25.95 12.83 -6.68
CA SER A 45 26.61 13.92 -5.98
C SER A 45 25.88 14.26 -4.69
N LYS A 46 26.61 14.77 -3.71
CA LYS A 46 26.02 15.42 -2.54
C LYS A 46 25.02 16.50 -2.98
N GLY A 47 23.83 16.46 -2.39
CA GLY A 47 22.73 17.36 -2.71
C GLY A 47 21.75 16.82 -3.76
N ASP A 48 22.10 15.75 -4.48
CA ASP A 48 21.17 15.10 -5.41
C ASP A 48 19.93 14.59 -4.68
N GLN A 49 18.79 14.66 -5.35
CA GLN A 49 17.53 14.09 -4.88
C GLN A 49 17.23 12.77 -5.57
N VAL A 50 17.05 11.72 -4.77
CA VAL A 50 16.63 10.39 -5.23
C VAL A 50 15.17 10.18 -4.88
N ALA A 51 14.36 9.92 -5.91
CA ALA A 51 12.96 9.56 -5.77
C ALA A 51 12.80 8.04 -5.66
N ILE A 52 12.02 7.60 -4.68
CA ILE A 52 11.62 6.20 -4.50
C ILE A 52 10.10 6.15 -4.76
N PRO A 53 9.67 5.76 -5.98
CA PRO A 53 8.28 5.82 -6.39
C PRO A 53 7.52 4.57 -5.93
N PHE A 54 6.95 4.60 -4.73
CA PHE A 54 6.21 3.48 -4.13
C PHE A 54 5.12 2.97 -5.08
N TYR A 55 4.30 3.86 -5.63
CA TYR A 55 3.20 3.51 -6.53
C TYR A 55 3.64 2.69 -7.74
N ASN A 56 4.76 3.08 -8.36
CA ASN A 56 5.31 2.39 -9.52
C ASN A 56 5.92 1.04 -9.12
N ILE A 57 6.68 1.00 -8.02
CA ILE A 57 7.29 -0.25 -7.52
C ILE A 57 6.21 -1.27 -7.15
N HIS A 58 5.12 -0.83 -6.53
CA HIS A 58 3.95 -1.66 -6.17
C HIS A 58 3.22 -2.28 -7.37
N ARG A 59 3.41 -1.73 -8.56
CA ARG A 59 2.80 -2.17 -9.82
C ARG A 59 3.76 -2.85 -10.78
N ASP A 60 5.04 -2.90 -10.41
CA ASP A 60 6.05 -3.50 -11.25
C ASP A 60 5.96 -5.02 -11.16
N GLN A 61 5.72 -5.68 -12.30
CA GLN A 61 5.63 -7.14 -12.38
C GLN A 61 6.87 -7.86 -11.83
N ARG A 62 8.05 -7.20 -11.88
CA ARG A 62 9.30 -7.77 -11.35
C ARG A 62 9.27 -7.96 -9.84
N TYR A 63 8.42 -7.20 -9.15
CA TYR A 63 8.38 -7.14 -7.68
C TYR A 63 7.01 -7.49 -7.09
N CYS A 64 5.94 -7.50 -7.89
CA CYS A 64 4.61 -7.90 -7.44
C CYS A 64 4.58 -9.39 -7.06
N LEU A 65 3.92 -9.71 -5.95
CA LEU A 65 3.80 -11.08 -5.43
C LEU A 65 3.01 -11.97 -6.38
N GLY A 66 3.57 -13.15 -6.68
CA GLY A 66 2.91 -14.20 -7.46
C GLY A 66 2.74 -13.88 -8.96
N PRO A 67 2.06 -14.77 -9.72
CA PRO A 67 1.87 -14.62 -11.17
C PRO A 67 0.72 -13.67 -11.55
N MET A 68 0.18 -12.94 -10.57
CA MET A 68 -1.05 -12.17 -10.73
C MET A 68 -0.75 -10.77 -11.26
N ASP A 69 -1.69 -10.26 -12.04
CA ASP A 69 -1.67 -8.91 -12.60
C ASP A 69 -1.58 -7.84 -11.47
N PRO A 70 -0.57 -6.95 -11.47
CA PRO A 70 -0.44 -5.87 -10.51
C PRO A 70 -1.56 -4.82 -10.62
N GLU A 71 -2.24 -4.72 -11.76
CA GLU A 71 -3.37 -3.81 -11.97
C GLU A 71 -4.71 -4.38 -11.48
N GLN A 72 -4.72 -5.64 -11.03
CA GLN A 72 -5.88 -6.24 -10.39
C GLN A 72 -5.76 -6.22 -8.87
N PHE A 73 -6.87 -5.86 -8.23
CA PHE A 73 -7.01 -5.96 -6.78
C PHE A 73 -7.26 -7.43 -6.40
N HIS A 74 -6.24 -8.08 -5.82
CA HIS A 74 -6.28 -9.51 -5.50
C HIS A 74 -5.62 -9.78 -4.13
N PRO A 75 -6.36 -9.63 -3.00
CA PRO A 75 -5.85 -9.85 -1.64
C PRO A 75 -5.16 -11.19 -1.43
N GLU A 76 -5.64 -12.25 -2.08
CA GLU A 76 -5.14 -13.60 -1.95
C GLU A 76 -3.68 -13.74 -2.38
N ARG A 77 -3.10 -12.76 -3.08
CA ARG A 77 -1.66 -12.73 -3.40
C ARG A 77 -0.78 -12.77 -2.15
N TYR A 78 -1.30 -12.35 -1.00
CA TYR A 78 -0.61 -12.37 0.29
C TYR A 78 -0.83 -13.65 1.10
N LEU A 79 -1.65 -14.57 0.63
CA LEU A 79 -1.84 -15.91 1.22
C LEU A 79 -0.85 -16.93 0.65
N ILE A 80 -0.27 -16.63 -0.51
CA ILE A 80 0.76 -17.46 -1.14
C ILE A 80 2.09 -17.14 -0.45
N ASP A 81 2.77 -18.18 0.03
CA ASP A 81 4.13 -18.05 0.52
C ASP A 81 5.06 -17.84 -0.68
N ASP A 82 5.40 -16.59 -0.95
CA ASP A 82 6.34 -16.24 -2.02
C ASP A 82 7.76 -16.23 -1.44
N ASN A 83 8.55 -17.24 -1.82
CA ASN A 83 9.98 -17.34 -1.48
C ASN A 83 10.85 -16.29 -2.20
N ASN A 84 10.25 -15.37 -2.96
CA ASN A 84 10.96 -14.29 -3.64
C ASN A 84 11.34 -13.18 -2.65
N ASP A 85 12.62 -13.03 -2.34
CA ASP A 85 13.09 -11.96 -1.46
C ASP A 85 12.83 -10.55 -2.02
N ASN A 86 12.69 -10.39 -3.34
CA ASN A 86 12.40 -9.10 -3.95
C ASN A 86 10.97 -8.62 -3.64
N SER A 87 10.02 -9.52 -3.47
CA SER A 87 8.64 -9.16 -3.16
C SER A 87 8.48 -8.75 -1.68
N LYS A 88 9.35 -9.26 -0.80
CA LYS A 88 9.42 -8.86 0.62
C LYS A 88 9.83 -7.40 0.80
N ILE A 89 10.71 -6.89 -0.06
CA ILE A 89 11.20 -5.50 0.00
C ILE A 89 10.36 -4.52 -0.84
N ALA A 90 9.46 -5.00 -1.70
CA ALA A 90 8.68 -4.16 -2.60
C ALA A 90 7.50 -3.47 -1.95
N PHE A 91 7.01 -3.97 -0.81
CA PHE A 91 5.89 -3.36 -0.09
C PHE A 91 6.34 -2.13 0.72
N LEU A 92 6.49 -1.01 0.02
CA LEU A 92 7.05 0.24 0.56
C LEU A 92 6.01 1.26 1.07
N THR A 93 4.74 0.90 1.28
CA THR A 93 3.70 1.87 1.72
C THR A 93 4.08 2.57 3.02
N PHE A 94 4.75 1.86 3.93
CA PHE A 94 5.25 2.39 5.20
C PHE A 94 6.73 2.81 5.12
N GLY A 95 7.30 2.90 3.92
CA GLY A 95 8.72 3.12 3.69
C GLY A 95 9.58 1.90 4.08
N GLY A 96 10.84 2.16 4.43
CA GLY A 96 11.80 1.14 4.84
C GLY A 96 13.06 1.73 5.46
N GLY A 97 13.85 0.88 6.10
CA GLY A 97 15.09 1.26 6.80
C GLY A 97 14.85 2.20 7.99
N HIS A 98 15.85 3.01 8.32
CA HIS A 98 15.83 3.91 9.49
C HIS A 98 14.71 4.97 9.48
N ARG A 99 14.03 5.18 8.35
CA ARG A 99 12.93 6.14 8.18
C ARG A 99 11.60 5.44 7.86
N GLN A 100 11.50 4.15 8.18
CA GLN A 100 10.23 3.43 8.13
C GLN A 100 9.22 4.05 9.10
N CYS A 101 7.94 4.00 8.73
CA CYS A 101 6.85 4.53 9.53
C CYS A 101 6.77 3.80 10.88
N LEU A 102 7.03 4.52 11.96
CA LEU A 102 6.88 4.01 13.33
C LEU A 102 5.41 3.67 13.66
N GLY A 103 4.45 4.26 12.93
CA GLY A 103 3.03 4.01 13.10
C GLY A 103 2.49 2.82 12.33
N GLN A 104 3.32 2.03 11.64
CA GLN A 104 2.85 0.92 10.80
C GLN A 104 1.97 -0.08 11.56
N ASP A 105 2.44 -0.56 12.72
CA ASP A 105 1.71 -1.55 13.50
C ASP A 105 0.44 -0.96 14.13
N PHE A 106 0.51 0.30 14.56
CA PHE A 106 -0.65 1.03 15.06
C PHE A 106 -1.72 1.21 13.98
N ALA A 107 -1.35 1.64 12.78
CA ALA A 107 -2.25 1.81 11.65
C ALA A 107 -2.92 0.48 11.24
N ARG A 108 -2.15 -0.63 11.23
CA ARG A 108 -2.72 -1.96 10.96
C ARG A 108 -3.71 -2.39 12.03
N LEU A 109 -3.39 -2.15 13.31
CA LEU A 109 -4.28 -2.46 14.41
C LEU A 109 -5.58 -1.64 14.34
N GLU A 110 -5.47 -0.33 14.12
CA GLU A 110 -6.59 0.61 14.00
C GLU A 110 -7.52 0.23 12.85
N LEU A 111 -6.97 0.00 11.65
CA LEU A 111 -7.74 -0.44 10.48
C LEU A 111 -8.48 -1.75 10.75
N LYS A 112 -7.80 -2.76 11.32
CA LYS A 112 -8.42 -4.05 11.65
C LYS A 112 -9.54 -3.90 12.68
N ALA A 113 -9.32 -3.12 13.74
CA ALA A 113 -10.32 -2.92 14.78
C ALA A 113 -11.57 -2.21 14.25
N ILE A 114 -11.39 -1.12 13.49
CA ILE A 114 -12.49 -0.33 12.94
C ILE A 114 -13.30 -1.15 11.94
N PHE A 115 -12.65 -1.75 10.94
CA PHE A 115 -13.36 -2.50 9.91
C PHE A 115 -14.03 -3.77 10.44
N ALA A 116 -13.35 -4.52 11.32
CA ALA A 116 -13.95 -5.71 11.93
C ALA A 116 -15.23 -5.33 12.70
N ARG A 117 -15.24 -4.16 13.36
CA ARG A 117 -16.43 -3.68 14.06
C ARG A 117 -17.53 -3.21 13.11
N ILE A 118 -17.18 -2.44 12.08
CA ILE A 118 -18.16 -1.91 11.13
C ILE A 118 -18.84 -3.07 10.36
N MET A 119 -18.05 -4.02 9.85
CA MET A 119 -18.56 -5.15 9.06
C MET A 119 -19.48 -6.12 9.84
N GLN A 120 -19.53 -6.03 11.17
CA GLN A 120 -20.48 -6.80 12.00
C GLN A 120 -21.89 -6.20 12.03
N HIS A 121 -22.05 -4.95 11.60
CA HIS A 121 -23.29 -4.19 11.76
C HIS A 121 -23.81 -3.60 10.45
N VAL A 122 -22.99 -3.61 9.39
CA VAL A 122 -23.35 -3.00 8.13
C VAL A 122 -22.96 -3.90 6.97
N THR A 123 -23.83 -3.94 5.97
CA THR A 123 -23.51 -4.46 4.65
C THR A 123 -23.22 -3.30 3.70
N PHE A 124 -22.07 -3.35 3.04
CA PHE A 124 -21.69 -2.37 2.03
C PHE A 124 -22.16 -2.79 0.63
N GLY A 125 -22.73 -1.84 -0.11
CA GLY A 125 -23.04 -1.97 -1.53
C GLY A 125 -22.32 -0.89 -2.36
N ASP A 126 -22.20 -1.12 -3.66
CA ASP A 126 -21.64 -0.13 -4.58
C ASP A 126 -22.61 1.08 -4.71
N GLY A 127 -22.07 2.29 -4.64
CA GLY A 127 -22.81 3.53 -4.96
C GLY A 127 -22.96 3.76 -6.47
N GLY A 128 -22.33 2.93 -7.29
CA GLY A 128 -22.45 2.91 -8.73
C GLY A 128 -21.41 3.77 -9.45
N PRO A 129 -21.26 3.57 -10.76
CA PRO A 129 -20.14 4.12 -11.54
C PRO A 129 -20.16 5.64 -11.65
N ILE A 130 -21.34 6.27 -11.51
CA ILE A 130 -21.48 7.73 -11.55
C ILE A 130 -20.96 8.36 -10.27
N LEU A 131 -21.31 7.80 -9.10
CA LEU A 131 -20.87 8.33 -7.80
C LEU A 131 -19.39 8.03 -7.53
N ASN A 132 -18.88 6.93 -8.09
CA ASN A 132 -17.48 6.51 -7.98
C ASN A 132 -16.61 6.98 -9.16
N ALA A 133 -17.11 7.89 -10.00
CA ALA A 133 -16.37 8.42 -11.14
C ALA A 133 -15.21 9.36 -10.74
N GLY A 134 -14.29 9.61 -11.66
CA GLY A 134 -13.29 10.68 -11.55
C GLY A 134 -11.92 10.27 -11.01
N GLY A 135 -11.77 9.04 -10.52
CA GLY A 135 -10.49 8.48 -10.07
C GLY A 135 -10.01 9.13 -8.76
N TYR A 136 -8.70 9.35 -8.65
CA TYR A 136 -8.07 9.80 -7.41
C TYR A 136 -7.58 11.26 -7.50
N LYS A 137 -7.72 11.99 -6.40
CA LYS A 137 -7.07 13.28 -6.17
C LYS A 137 -5.74 13.03 -5.47
N GLN A 138 -4.67 13.54 -6.06
CA GLN A 138 -3.34 13.53 -5.47
C GLN A 138 -3.12 14.85 -4.71
N THR A 139 -2.79 14.73 -3.44
CA THR A 139 -2.26 15.81 -2.59
C THR A 139 -0.95 15.30 -1.97
N ASP A 140 -0.67 15.61 -0.70
CA ASP A 140 0.36 14.90 0.07
C ASP A 140 0.00 13.41 0.20
N THR A 141 -1.31 13.10 0.27
CA THR A 141 -1.83 11.75 0.16
C THR A 141 -2.76 11.57 -1.04
N ILE A 142 -2.94 10.32 -1.48
CA ILE A 142 -3.95 9.94 -2.47
C ILE A 142 -5.30 9.73 -1.78
N LEU A 143 -6.35 10.31 -2.33
CA LEU A 143 -7.73 10.07 -1.91
C LEU A 143 -8.64 9.93 -3.15
N PRO A 144 -9.75 9.17 -3.08
CA PRO A 144 -10.74 9.17 -4.15
C PRO A 144 -11.33 10.58 -4.36
N LYS A 145 -11.55 11.00 -5.61
CA LYS A 145 -12.21 12.29 -5.90
C LYS A 145 -13.65 12.28 -5.45
N HIS A 146 -14.32 11.16 -5.68
CA HIS A 146 -15.69 10.88 -5.29
C HIS A 146 -15.76 9.45 -4.78
N ILE A 147 -16.54 9.24 -3.72
CA ILE A 147 -16.81 7.92 -3.18
C ILE A 147 -18.30 7.83 -2.82
N GLY A 148 -19.00 6.91 -3.47
CA GLY A 148 -20.37 6.53 -3.21
C GLY A 148 -20.39 5.09 -2.72
N VAL A 149 -20.95 4.89 -1.53
CA VAL A 149 -21.14 3.57 -0.93
C VAL A 149 -22.56 3.50 -0.39
N THR A 150 -23.26 2.42 -0.69
CA THR A 150 -24.56 2.13 -0.07
C THR A 150 -24.30 1.41 1.25
N ILE A 151 -24.93 1.86 2.33
CA ILE A 151 -24.82 1.24 3.65
C ILE A 151 -26.19 0.70 4.02
N ILE A 152 -26.28 -0.60 4.26
CA ILE A 152 -27.46 -1.27 4.76
C ILE A 152 -27.17 -1.61 6.22
N LEU A 153 -28.00 -1.10 7.13
CA LEU A 153 -27.92 -1.42 8.56
C LEU A 153 -28.79 -2.65 8.82
N ASP A 154 -28.22 -3.63 9.51
CA ASP A 154 -28.94 -4.84 9.94
C ASP A 154 -29.80 -4.61 11.19
#